data_AF-A0A5Q4FR24-F1
#
_entry.id   AF-A0A5Q4FR24-F1
#
_cell.length_a   1.000
_cell.length_b   1.000
_cell.length_c   1.000
_cell.angle_alpha   90.00
_cell.angle_beta   90.00
_cell.angle_gamma   90.00
#
_symmetry.space_group_name_H-M   'P 1'
#
loop_
_entity.id
_entity.type
_entity.pdbx_description
1 polymer ?
#
loop_
_entity_poly.entity_id
_entity_poly.type
_entity_poly.pdbx_seq_one_letter_code
_entity_poly.pdbx_strand_id
1 'polypeptide(L)'
;MVAIGPAARAALKYAPIALEAARQLDKQLRPHVLAYSLASSVDGYIGRWTTDKATHWIVFPSVDGEPLRSFPPLSVTELALADRELDRTALRHHRDLPEARVRQTADRVVKAPGQVADRLRRGGPGTH
;
A
#
# COMPACT_ATOMS: atom_id res chain seq x y z
N MET A 1 37.14 -21.54 2.78
CA MET A 1 36.00 -22.47 2.66
C MET A 1 34.87 -21.91 3.52
N VAL A 2 33.88 -21.23 2.94
CA VAL A 2 32.82 -20.55 3.72
C VAL A 2 31.83 -21.61 4.20
N ALA A 3 31.82 -21.89 5.50
CA ALA A 3 30.86 -22.79 6.11
C ALA A 3 29.47 -22.13 6.07
N ILE A 4 28.66 -22.50 5.08
CA ILE A 4 27.25 -22.14 5.03
C ILE A 4 26.57 -22.90 6.17
N GLY A 5 26.37 -22.21 7.30
CA GLY A 5 25.73 -22.79 8.48
C GLY A 5 24.32 -23.32 8.18
N PRO A 6 23.78 -24.22 9.03
CA PRO A 6 22.49 -24.89 8.79
C PRO A 6 21.32 -23.92 8.54
N ALA A 7 21.36 -22.72 9.14
CA ALA A 7 20.38 -21.66 8.91
C ALA A 7 20.39 -21.11 7.46
N ALA A 8 21.57 -20.98 6.84
CA ALA A 8 21.71 -20.50 5.46
C ALA A 8 21.31 -21.58 4.44
N ARG A 9 21.52 -22.87 4.77
CA ARG A 9 20.98 -24.00 3.98
C ARG A 9 19.45 -24.08 4.05
N ALA A 10 18.86 -23.85 5.23
CA ALA A 10 17.41 -23.77 5.39
C ALA A 10 16.83 -22.56 4.64
N ALA A 11 17.45 -21.38 4.76
CA ALA A 11 17.04 -20.17 4.05
C ALA A 11 16.99 -20.38 2.52
N LEU A 12 18.01 -21.03 1.94
CA LEU A 12 18.02 -21.35 0.50
C LEU A 12 16.94 -22.36 0.10
N LYS A 13 16.59 -23.30 0.98
CA LYS A 13 15.55 -24.31 0.73
C LYS A 13 14.14 -23.73 0.75
N TYR A 14 13.89 -22.76 1.62
CA TYR A 14 12.57 -22.12 1.77
C TYR A 14 12.44 -20.83 0.94
N ALA A 15 13.54 -20.24 0.47
CA ALA A 15 13.53 -19.04 -0.35
C ALA A 15 12.62 -19.15 -1.60
N PRO A 16 12.58 -20.25 -2.37
CA PRO A 16 11.68 -20.36 -3.52
C PRO A 16 10.20 -20.33 -3.12
N ILE A 17 9.85 -20.98 -2.00
CA ILE A 17 8.48 -21.03 -1.47
C ILE A 17 8.06 -19.65 -0.97
N ALA A 18 8.93 -18.99 -0.20
CA ALA A 18 8.69 -17.63 0.28
C ALA A 18 8.60 -16.62 -0.86
N LEU A 19 9.44 -16.77 -1.91
CA LEU A 19 9.40 -15.93 -3.10
C LEU A 19 8.10 -16.11 -3.89
N GLU A 20 7.63 -17.35 -4.05
CA GLU A 20 6.39 -17.61 -4.77
C GLU A 20 5.17 -17.12 -3.98
N ALA A 21 5.15 -17.33 -2.66
CA ALA A 21 4.14 -16.74 -1.78
C ALA A 21 4.14 -15.21 -1.85
N ALA A 22 5.32 -14.59 -1.85
CA ALA A 22 5.46 -13.15 -2.00
C ALA A 22 4.97 -12.66 -3.37
N ARG A 23 5.22 -13.40 -4.46
CA ARG A 23 4.70 -13.08 -5.80
C ARG A 23 3.18 -13.17 -5.87
N GLN A 24 2.58 -14.17 -5.24
CA GLN A 24 1.13 -14.32 -5.20
C GLN A 24 0.47 -13.20 -4.38
N LEU A 25 1.06 -12.88 -3.22
CA LEU A 25 0.66 -11.73 -2.41
C LEU A 25 0.80 -10.42 -3.19
N ASP A 26 1.93 -10.22 -3.89
CA ASP A 26 2.14 -9.03 -4.71
C ASP A 26 1.08 -8.93 -5.82
N LYS A 27 0.77 -10.02 -6.53
CA LYS A 27 -0.29 -9.98 -7.56
C LYS A 27 -1.66 -9.59 -7.01
N GLN A 28 -1.98 -9.97 -5.77
CA GLN A 28 -3.26 -9.64 -5.14
C GLN A 28 -3.28 -8.24 -4.52
N LEU A 29 -2.18 -7.79 -3.93
CA LEU A 29 -2.08 -6.51 -3.22
C LEU A 29 -1.68 -5.35 -4.13
N ARG A 30 -0.88 -5.61 -5.17
CA ARG A 30 -0.37 -4.59 -6.08
C ARG A 30 -1.47 -3.72 -6.70
N PRO A 31 -2.61 -4.25 -7.17
CA PRO A 31 -3.68 -3.41 -7.71
C PRO A 31 -4.19 -2.39 -6.68
N HIS A 32 -4.37 -2.83 -5.43
CA HIS A 32 -4.80 -1.97 -4.33
C HIS A 32 -3.76 -0.90 -3.99
N VAL A 33 -2.47 -1.28 -3.91
CA VAL A 33 -1.38 -0.33 -3.64
C VAL A 33 -1.24 0.71 -4.75
N LEU A 34 -1.41 0.31 -6.02
CA LEU A 34 -1.39 1.24 -7.15
C LEU A 34 -2.57 2.22 -7.11
N ALA A 35 -3.77 1.72 -6.79
CA ALA A 35 -4.94 2.57 -6.59
C ALA A 35 -4.70 3.58 -5.45
N TYR A 36 -4.15 3.12 -4.32
CA TYR A 36 -3.79 3.99 -3.19
C TYR A 36 -2.77 5.04 -3.57
N SER A 37 -1.69 4.66 -4.27
CA SER A 37 -0.66 5.61 -4.69
C SER A 37 -1.22 6.69 -5.62
N LEU A 38 -2.11 6.32 -6.55
CA LEU A 38 -2.75 7.27 -7.44
C LEU A 38 -3.72 8.19 -6.66
N ALA A 39 -4.60 7.62 -5.85
CA ALA A 39 -5.55 8.38 -5.03
C ALA A 39 -4.83 9.36 -4.09
N SER A 40 -3.74 8.92 -3.46
CA SER A 40 -2.91 9.79 -2.61
C SER A 40 -2.25 10.94 -3.38
N SER A 41 -1.94 10.76 -4.67
CA SER A 41 -1.31 11.81 -5.48
C SER A 41 -2.30 12.89 -5.93
N VAL A 42 -3.59 12.56 -6.00
CA VAL A 42 -4.66 13.47 -6.44
C VAL A 42 -5.59 13.91 -5.30
N ASP A 43 -5.25 13.55 -4.05
CA ASP A 43 -6.11 13.71 -2.86
C ASP A 43 -7.54 13.17 -3.08
N GLY A 44 -7.62 11.98 -3.69
CA GLY A 44 -8.85 11.38 -4.17
C GLY A 44 -9.41 10.22 -3.34
N TYR A 45 -10.39 9.56 -3.92
CA TYR A 45 -11.17 8.48 -3.33
C TYR A 45 -10.95 7.17 -4.08
N ILE A 46 -11.16 6.06 -3.38
CA ILE A 46 -11.06 4.70 -3.92
C ILE A 46 -12.37 3.97 -3.70
N GLY A 47 -12.87 3.37 -4.77
CA GLY A 47 -14.00 2.45 -4.76
C GLY A 47 -13.57 1.03 -5.08
N ARG A 48 -14.25 0.05 -4.49
CA ARG A 48 -14.07 -1.37 -4.81
C ARG A 48 -15.24 -1.85 -5.65
N TRP A 49 -14.96 -2.30 -6.87
CA TRP A 49 -15.95 -2.93 -7.75
C TRP A 49 -15.53 -4.37 -8.03
N THR A 50 -16.44 -5.33 -7.88
CA THR A 50 -16.13 -6.75 -8.03
C THR A 50 -16.99 -7.35 -9.13
N THR A 51 -16.34 -7.99 -10.09
CA THR A 51 -16.97 -8.77 -11.16
C THR A 51 -16.89 -10.26 -10.83
N ASP A 52 -17.47 -11.08 -11.69
CA ASP A 52 -17.31 -12.55 -11.70
C ASP A 52 -15.84 -12.99 -11.88
N LYS A 53 -15.02 -12.15 -12.52
CA LYS A 53 -13.62 -12.46 -12.87
C LYS A 53 -12.62 -11.91 -11.87
N ALA A 54 -12.83 -10.70 -11.35
CA ALA A 54 -11.84 -10.01 -10.54
C ALA A 54 -12.41 -8.86 -9.69
N THR A 55 -11.65 -8.43 -8.70
CA THR A 55 -11.89 -7.18 -7.97
C THR A 55 -11.05 -6.07 -8.56
N HIS A 56 -11.69 -4.93 -8.84
CA HIS A 56 -11.11 -3.72 -9.38
C HIS A 56 -11.20 -2.59 -8.37
N TRP A 57 -10.08 -1.90 -8.19
CA TRP A 57 -9.96 -0.70 -7.37
C TRP A 57 -9.99 0.51 -8.28
N ILE A 58 -11.04 1.32 -8.16
CA ILE A 58 -11.30 2.46 -9.05
C ILE A 58 -10.99 3.74 -8.29
N VAL A 59 -10.25 4.64 -8.93
CA VAL A 59 -9.81 5.91 -8.33
C VAL A 59 -10.64 7.06 -8.89
N PHE A 60 -11.14 7.90 -7.99
CA PHE A 60 -11.97 9.07 -8.28
C PHE A 60 -11.28 10.33 -7.72
N PRO A 61 -11.36 11.49 -8.40
CA PRO A 61 -10.80 12.75 -7.91
C PRO A 61 -11.63 13.35 -6.77
N SER A 62 -12.93 13.05 -6.74
CA SER A 62 -13.89 13.44 -5.71
C SER A 62 -15.02 12.41 -5.65
N VAL A 63 -15.92 12.49 -4.66
CA VAL A 63 -17.05 11.55 -4.51
C VAL A 63 -17.95 11.55 -5.75
N ASP A 64 -18.24 12.74 -6.28
CA ASP A 64 -19.10 12.95 -7.46
C ASP A 64 -18.30 13.05 -8.78
N GLY A 65 -16.98 12.86 -8.72
CA GLY A 65 -16.11 12.98 -9.88
C GLY A 65 -16.16 11.75 -10.78
N GLU A 66 -15.80 11.94 -12.05
CA GLU A 66 -15.59 10.85 -13.00
C GLU A 66 -14.40 9.97 -12.60
N PRO A 67 -14.43 8.66 -12.91
CA PRO A 67 -13.37 7.74 -12.54
C PRO A 67 -12.13 8.01 -13.39
N LEU A 68 -10.98 8.17 -12.74
CA LEU A 68 -9.70 8.44 -13.42
C LEU A 68 -9.12 7.18 -14.05
N ARG A 69 -9.10 6.09 -13.25
CA ARG A 69 -8.45 4.83 -13.62
C ARG A 69 -8.87 3.70 -12.67
N SER A 70 -8.73 2.46 -13.13
CA SER A 70 -8.94 1.27 -12.31
C SER A 70 -7.71 0.35 -12.27
N PHE A 71 -7.64 -0.47 -11.22
CA PHE A 71 -6.60 -1.47 -11.02
C PHE A 71 -7.21 -2.79 -10.51
N PRO A 72 -7.14 -3.89 -11.28
CA PRO A 72 -6.61 -4.02 -12.63
C PRO A 72 -7.32 -3.09 -13.65
N PRO A 73 -6.66 -2.71 -14.76
CA PRO A 73 -7.22 -1.80 -15.75
C PRO A 73 -8.45 -2.40 -16.40
N LEU A 74 -9.52 -1.61 -16.42
CA LEU A 74 -10.77 -1.87 -17.13
C LEU A 74 -10.74 -1.17 -18.48
N SER A 75 -11.50 -1.69 -19.44
CA SER A 75 -11.82 -0.94 -20.65
C SER A 75 -12.67 0.30 -20.32
N VAL A 76 -12.74 1.25 -21.25
CA VAL A 76 -13.54 2.48 -21.07
C VAL A 76 -15.02 2.14 -20.82
N THR A 77 -15.56 1.15 -21.52
CA THR A 77 -16.95 0.70 -21.36
C THR A 77 -17.19 0.07 -19.99
N GLU A 78 -16.28 -0.78 -19.52
CA GLU A 78 -16.38 -1.40 -18.19
C GLU A 78 -16.20 -0.38 -17.07
N LEU A 79 -15.32 0.61 -17.26
CA LEU A 79 -15.13 1.69 -16.30
C LEU A 79 -16.40 2.55 -16.17
N ALA A 80 -17.07 2.85 -17.29
CA ALA A 80 -18.33 3.59 -17.29
C ALA A 80 -19.49 2.77 -16.68
N LEU A 81 -19.46 1.45 -16.81
CA LEU A 81 -20.42 0.56 -16.13
C LEU A 81 -20.17 0.57 -14.62
N ALA A 82 -18.92 0.38 -14.21
CA ALA A 82 -18.53 0.40 -12.81
C ALA A 82 -18.86 1.75 -12.15
N ASP A 83 -18.70 2.85 -12.88
CA ASP A 83 -19.07 4.19 -12.43
C ASP A 83 -20.54 4.34 -12.03
N ARG A 84 -21.42 3.64 -12.74
CA ARG A 84 -22.88 3.65 -12.52
C ARG A 84 -23.32 2.69 -11.42
N GLU A 85 -22.67 1.53 -11.32
CA GLU A 85 -23.05 0.47 -10.38
C GLU A 85 -22.40 0.62 -9.01
N LEU A 86 -21.27 1.32 -8.93
CA LEU A 86 -20.52 1.45 -7.68
C LEU A 86 -21.22 2.41 -6.72
N ASP A 87 -21.43 1.93 -5.50
CA ASP A 87 -21.98 2.73 -4.40
C ASP A 87 -21.01 3.85 -4.00
N ARG A 88 -21.40 5.10 -4.30
CA ARG A 88 -20.62 6.30 -3.98
C ARG A 88 -20.46 6.54 -2.49
N THR A 89 -21.40 6.06 -1.67
CA THR A 89 -21.32 6.21 -0.21
C THR A 89 -20.28 5.28 0.41
N ALA A 90 -19.88 4.23 -0.31
CA ALA A 90 -18.85 3.29 0.10
C ALA A 90 -17.43 3.72 -0.30
N LEU A 91 -17.28 4.83 -1.02
CA LEU A 91 -15.98 5.38 -1.39
C LEU A 91 -15.16 5.75 -0.15
N ARG A 92 -13.87 5.41 -0.17
CA ARG A 92 -12.94 5.74 0.90
C ARG A 92 -11.91 6.73 0.41
N HIS A 93 -11.76 7.84 1.13
CA HIS A 93 -10.67 8.75 0.88
C HIS A 93 -9.34 8.05 1.18
N HIS A 94 -8.28 8.36 0.42
CA HIS A 94 -6.99 7.66 0.59
C HIS A 94 -6.45 7.71 2.02
N ARG A 95 -6.71 8.81 2.74
CA ARG A 95 -6.27 9.01 4.14
C ARG A 95 -6.96 8.07 5.14
N ASP A 96 -8.14 7.56 4.80
CA ASP A 96 -8.93 6.69 5.67
C ASP A 96 -8.57 5.21 5.51
N LEU A 97 -7.75 4.90 4.52
CA LEU A 97 -7.34 3.54 4.22
C LEU A 97 -6.21 3.05 5.15
N PRO A 98 -6.11 1.73 5.42
CA PRO A 98 -5.06 1.15 6.25
C PRO A 98 -3.64 1.54 5.81
N GLU A 99 -3.42 1.72 4.51
CA GLU A 99 -2.13 2.11 3.91
C GLU A 99 -1.63 3.45 4.44
N ALA A 100 -2.53 4.40 4.69
CA ALA A 100 -2.17 5.69 5.29
C ALA A 100 -1.60 5.51 6.70
N ARG A 101 -2.14 4.59 7.49
CA ARG A 101 -1.65 4.27 8.85
C ARG A 101 -0.30 3.57 8.81
N VAL A 102 -0.10 2.65 7.87
CA VAL A 102 1.18 1.95 7.68
C VAL A 102 2.26 2.94 7.28
N ARG A 103 1.98 3.84 6.32
CA ARG A 103 2.94 4.87 5.89
C ARG A 103 3.31 5.83 7.02
N GLN A 104 2.33 6.32 7.79
CA GLN A 104 2.60 7.16 8.96
C GLN A 104 3.46 6.45 10.01
N THR A 105 3.26 5.15 10.21
CA THR A 105 4.05 4.35 11.15
C THR A 105 5.47 4.15 10.64
N ALA A 106 5.64 3.83 9.36
CA ALA A 106 6.95 3.71 8.72
C ALA A 106 7.74 5.03 8.80
N ASP A 107 7.09 6.16 8.50
CA ASP A 107 7.71 7.48 8.58
C ASP A 107 8.15 7.82 10.02
N ARG A 108 7.37 7.43 11.03
CA ARG A 108 7.75 7.61 12.45
C ARG A 108 8.96 6.75 12.82
N VAL A 109 9.00 5.49 12.39
CA VAL A 109 10.11 4.58 12.67
C VAL A 109 11.40 5.04 11.97
N VAL A 110 11.31 5.51 10.72
CA VAL A 110 12.46 6.04 9.97
C VAL A 110 12.98 7.36 10.57
N LYS A 111 12.11 8.18 11.17
CA LYS A 111 12.50 9.44 11.83
C LYS A 111 12.95 9.26 13.29
N ALA A 112 12.69 8.10 13.91
CA ALA A 112 13.08 7.81 15.29
C ALA A 112 14.60 7.90 15.58
N PRO A 113 15.52 7.48 14.69
CA PRO A 113 16.96 7.58 14.94
C PRO A 113 17.44 9.03 15.08
N GLY A 114 16.85 9.96 14.31
CA GLY A 114 17.19 11.38 14.37
C GLY A 114 16.77 12.05 15.67
N GLN A 115 15.64 11.64 16.25
CA GLN A 115 15.14 12.21 17.51
C GLN A 115 15.91 11.71 18.74
N VAL A 116 16.41 10.47 18.71
CA VAL A 116 17.29 9.94 19.77
C VAL A 116 18.67 10.60 19.70
N ALA A 117 19.22 10.82 18.51
CA ALA A 117 20.48 11.53 18.31
C ALA A 117 20.40 13.01 18.73
N ASP A 118 19.30 13.71 18.42
CA ASP A 118 19.09 15.10 18.82
C ASP A 118 18.86 15.25 20.34
N ARG A 119 18.20 14.28 20.98
CA ARG A 119 18.01 14.28 22.44
C ARG A 119 19.34 14.06 23.19
N LEU A 120 20.24 13.23 22.65
CA LEU A 120 21.60 13.06 23.18
C LEU A 120 22.48 14.31 22.98
N ARG A 121 22.29 15.05 21.87
CA ARG A 121 23.02 16.31 21.62
C ARG A 121 22.52 17.50 22.45
N ARG A 122 21.24 17.54 22.81
CA ARG A 122 20.63 18.67 23.56
C ARG A 122 20.50 18.44 25.07
N GLY A 123 20.84 17.26 25.58
CA GLY A 123 20.60 16.87 26.97
C GLY A 123 21.72 16.06 27.60
N GLY A 124 22.99 16.44 27.37
CA GLY A 124 24.08 15.99 28.23
C GLY A 124 23.74 16.36 29.69
N PRO A 125 23.87 15.44 30.65
CA PRO A 125 23.54 15.70 32.05
C PRO A 125 24.45 16.83 32.56
N GLY A 126 23.85 17.99 32.82
CA GLY A 126 24.50 19.03 33.61
C GLY A 126 24.75 18.48 35.00
N THR A 127 26.00 18.15 35.29
CA THR A 127 26.50 17.92 36.64
C THR A 127 26.39 19.23 37.42
N HIS A 128 25.44 19.28 38.34
CA HIS A 128 25.49 20.14 39.52
C HIS A 128 25.85 19.27 40.72
#